data_AF-A0A1B0RL31-F1
#
_entry.id   AF-A0A1B0RL31-F1
#
_cell.length_a   1.000
_cell.length_b   1.000
_cell.length_c   1.000
_cell.angle_alpha   90.00
_cell.angle_beta   90.00
_cell.angle_gamma   90.00
#
_symmetry.space_group_name_H-M   'P 1'
#
loop_
_entity.id
_entity.type
_entity.pdbx_description
1 polymer ?
#
loop_
_entity_poly.entity_id
_entity_poly.type
_entity_poly.pdbx_seq_one_letter_code
_entity_poly.pdbx_strand_id
1 'polypeptide(L)'
;SFQNEEFTCVLDKATLDALMTDGSSEVVSLVNKYFDEMSRVLRVGGRYVCVTLLQAHILEHVLNWFPKNGWIMRICRCEDAEKSQAESGNFSFPVFVLVCTKFRHVDNFKQVIEVELGGEGVHRVESTQEVVRNIQQLQQFSLLRHTLHSQHIAGEDTSVELCDPKTGGVRYVLHIVDSLKKSNSLKFAVFIVPHGREHEWMFGSQRGREKLAESAGARRLVVVHLMRGQTYHSLQGIQEELSARVMELAPSALPSNTKIPFLSVGEDLGSR
;
A
#
# COMPACT_ATOMS: atom_id res chain seq x y z
N SER A 1 35.14 1.02 -22.29
CA SER A 1 34.62 1.45 -20.98
C SER A 1 34.31 2.94 -21.06
N PHE A 2 33.22 3.39 -20.44
CA PHE A 2 32.87 4.81 -20.36
C PHE A 2 33.81 5.56 -19.41
N GLN A 3 34.01 6.85 -19.66
CA GLN A 3 34.81 7.74 -18.84
C GLN A 3 34.13 8.01 -17.48
N ASN A 4 34.92 8.47 -16.52
CA ASN A 4 34.38 8.94 -15.25
C ASN A 4 33.55 10.20 -15.48
N GLU A 5 32.42 10.32 -14.78
CA GLU A 5 31.55 11.49 -14.85
C GLU A 5 31.07 11.87 -16.26
N GLU A 6 31.02 10.90 -17.19
CA GLU A 6 30.59 11.09 -18.58
C GLU A 6 29.10 11.44 -18.70
N PHE A 7 28.27 10.87 -17.82
CA PHE A 7 26.81 10.99 -17.94
C PHE A 7 26.18 11.89 -16.90
N THR A 8 25.07 12.52 -17.30
CA THR A 8 24.24 13.37 -16.44
C THR A 8 23.04 12.62 -15.86
N CYS A 9 22.67 11.51 -16.49
CA CYS A 9 21.52 10.69 -16.11
C CYS A 9 21.81 9.23 -16.45
N VAL A 10 21.43 8.32 -15.57
CA VAL A 10 21.36 6.88 -15.83
C VAL A 10 19.91 6.47 -15.63
N LEU A 11 19.32 5.85 -16.65
CA LEU A 11 17.97 5.30 -16.60
C LEU A 11 18.07 3.79 -16.44
N ASP A 12 17.43 3.27 -15.40
CA ASP A 12 17.30 1.84 -15.15
C ASP A 12 15.82 1.48 -15.16
N LYS A 13 15.46 0.53 -16.00
CA LYS A 13 14.15 -0.09 -16.01
C LYS A 13 14.30 -1.56 -15.64
N ALA A 14 14.00 -1.89 -14.39
CA ALA A 14 14.01 -3.25 -13.84
C ALA A 14 15.34 -4.02 -13.93
N THR A 15 16.47 -3.37 -14.26
CA THR A 15 17.79 -4.02 -14.21
C THR A 15 18.19 -4.28 -12.77
N LEU A 16 17.94 -3.33 -11.87
CA LEU A 16 18.12 -3.54 -10.43
C LEU A 16 17.29 -4.73 -9.92
N ASP A 17 16.01 -4.82 -10.27
CA ASP A 17 15.15 -5.96 -9.88
C ASP A 17 15.64 -7.29 -10.46
N ALA A 18 16.18 -7.29 -11.68
CA ALA A 18 16.72 -8.49 -12.32
C ALA A 18 18.06 -8.94 -11.71
N LEU A 19 18.91 -7.99 -11.28
CA LEU A 19 20.21 -8.28 -10.66
C LEU A 19 20.06 -8.69 -9.20
N MET A 20 19.18 -8.02 -8.46
CA MET A 20 19.01 -8.22 -7.04
C MET A 20 17.88 -9.23 -6.77
N THR A 21 18.12 -10.51 -7.07
CA THR A 21 17.10 -11.57 -6.94
C THR A 21 16.78 -11.94 -5.49
N ASP A 22 17.74 -11.78 -4.58
CA ASP A 22 17.62 -12.07 -3.16
C ASP A 22 18.63 -11.24 -2.33
N GLY A 23 18.70 -11.52 -1.02
CA GLY A 23 19.62 -10.87 -0.08
C GLY A 23 20.94 -11.60 0.16
N SER A 24 21.33 -12.57 -0.69
CA SER A 24 22.59 -13.30 -0.53
C SER A 24 23.81 -12.39 -0.72
N SER A 25 24.93 -12.78 -0.11
CA SER A 25 26.15 -11.97 -0.11
C SER A 25 26.74 -11.76 -1.51
N GLU A 26 26.59 -12.77 -2.37
CA GLU A 26 27.04 -12.83 -3.75
C GLU A 26 26.25 -11.83 -4.61
N VAL A 27 24.92 -11.85 -4.48
CA VAL A 27 24.01 -10.92 -5.17
C VAL A 27 24.25 -9.48 -4.70
N VAL A 28 24.36 -9.26 -3.39
CA VAL A 28 24.67 -7.94 -2.82
C VAL A 28 26.01 -7.42 -3.33
N SER A 29 27.04 -8.27 -3.44
CA SER A 29 28.35 -7.90 -3.98
C SER A 29 28.27 -7.52 -5.47
N LEU A 30 27.48 -8.26 -6.26
CA LEU A 30 27.23 -7.93 -7.66
C LEU A 30 26.54 -6.57 -7.82
N VAL A 31 25.49 -6.32 -7.03
CA VAL A 31 24.74 -5.06 -7.05
C VAL A 31 25.59 -3.89 -6.59
N ASN A 32 26.44 -4.07 -5.56
CA ASN A 32 27.40 -3.05 -5.14
C ASN A 32 28.35 -2.67 -6.29
N LYS A 33 28.90 -3.65 -7.03
CA LYS A 33 29.74 -3.36 -8.21
C LYS A 33 28.96 -2.61 -9.29
N TYR A 34 27.70 -2.97 -9.51
CA TYR A 34 26.82 -2.26 -10.43
C TYR A 34 26.62 -0.79 -10.00
N PHE A 35 26.33 -0.54 -8.71
CA PHE A 35 26.20 0.81 -8.17
C PHE A 35 27.52 1.59 -8.17
N ASP A 36 28.66 0.95 -7.91
CA ASP A 36 29.97 1.60 -7.97
C ASP A 36 30.29 2.06 -9.40
N GLU A 37 30.04 1.23 -10.40
CA GLU A 37 30.24 1.61 -11.81
C GLU A 37 29.24 2.69 -12.26
N MET A 38 27.97 2.57 -11.87
CA MET A 38 26.95 3.60 -12.10
C MET A 38 27.37 4.94 -11.48
N SER A 39 27.86 4.91 -10.25
CA SER A 39 28.35 6.08 -9.54
C SER A 39 29.57 6.67 -10.23
N ARG A 40 30.52 5.85 -10.70
CA ARG A 40 31.75 6.30 -11.38
C ARG A 40 31.44 7.07 -12.67
N VAL A 41 30.54 6.56 -13.50
CA VAL A 41 30.22 7.17 -14.81
C VAL A 41 29.28 8.37 -14.69
N LEU A 42 28.57 8.52 -13.57
CA LEU A 42 27.65 9.63 -13.33
C LEU A 42 28.39 10.84 -12.72
N ARG A 43 28.22 12.02 -13.31
CA ARG A 43 28.79 13.26 -12.76
C ARG A 43 28.12 13.69 -11.46
N VAL A 44 28.80 14.53 -10.68
CA VAL A 44 28.18 15.23 -9.54
C VAL A 44 26.97 16.05 -10.00
N GLY A 45 25.85 15.94 -9.29
CA GLY A 45 24.55 16.51 -9.66
C GLY A 45 23.79 15.71 -10.72
N GLY A 46 24.38 14.62 -11.24
CA GLY A 46 23.70 13.67 -12.09
C GLY A 46 22.69 12.83 -11.31
N ARG A 47 21.76 12.20 -12.05
CA ARG A 47 20.67 11.41 -11.47
C ARG A 47 20.68 9.96 -11.93
N TYR A 48 20.51 9.04 -11.00
CA TYR A 48 20.08 7.68 -11.27
C TYR A 48 18.57 7.63 -11.12
N VAL A 49 17.86 7.23 -12.18
CA VAL A 49 16.41 7.09 -12.20
C VAL A 49 16.08 5.62 -12.45
N CYS A 50 15.58 4.94 -11.43
CA CYS A 50 15.31 3.51 -11.47
C CYS A 50 13.82 3.23 -11.33
N VAL A 51 13.22 2.59 -12.34
CA VAL A 51 11.88 2.02 -12.29
C VAL A 51 11.98 0.61 -11.72
N THR A 52 11.36 0.37 -10.57
CA THR A 52 11.49 -0.88 -9.80
C THR A 52 10.18 -1.24 -9.09
N LEU A 53 10.01 -2.54 -8.77
CA LEU A 53 8.92 -3.00 -7.89
C LEU A 53 9.27 -2.84 -6.41
N LEU A 54 10.54 -2.54 -6.11
CA LEU A 54 11.05 -2.16 -4.80
C LEU A 54 10.70 -3.19 -3.71
N GLN A 55 10.91 -4.46 -4.02
CA GLN A 55 10.72 -5.56 -3.07
C GLN A 55 11.58 -5.36 -1.80
N ALA A 56 11.22 -6.03 -0.70
CA ALA A 56 11.77 -5.76 0.63
C ALA A 56 13.31 -5.69 0.67
N HIS A 57 14.01 -6.65 0.07
CA HIS A 57 15.48 -6.68 0.05
C HIS A 57 16.08 -5.56 -0.81
N ILE A 58 15.45 -5.22 -1.95
CA ILE A 58 15.86 -4.08 -2.79
C ILE A 58 15.69 -2.78 -2.01
N LEU A 59 14.54 -2.60 -1.36
CA LEU A 59 14.22 -1.43 -0.56
C LEU A 59 15.23 -1.22 0.58
N GLU A 60 15.51 -2.26 1.34
CA GLU A 60 16.52 -2.23 2.41
C GLU A 60 17.91 -1.87 1.86
N HIS A 61 18.28 -2.44 0.71
CA HIS A 61 19.58 -2.21 0.11
C HIS A 61 19.74 -0.77 -0.40
N VAL A 62 18.74 -0.20 -1.09
CA VAL A 62 18.82 1.18 -1.61
C VAL A 62 18.74 2.21 -0.48
N LEU A 63 17.92 1.98 0.56
CA LEU A 63 17.86 2.84 1.75
C LEU A 63 19.15 2.80 2.57
N ASN A 64 19.97 1.77 2.40
CA ASN A 64 21.27 1.65 3.04
C ASN A 64 22.39 2.24 2.18
N TRP A 65 22.48 1.85 0.90
CA TRP A 65 23.61 2.17 0.04
C TRP A 65 23.65 3.65 -0.34
N PHE A 66 22.55 4.23 -0.84
CA PHE A 66 22.55 5.61 -1.33
C PHE A 66 22.84 6.64 -0.23
N PRO A 67 22.18 6.59 0.95
CA PRO A 67 22.46 7.55 2.01
C PRO A 67 23.88 7.42 2.57
N LYS A 68 24.42 6.19 2.68
CA LYS A 68 25.81 5.96 3.11
C LYS A 68 26.84 6.56 2.16
N ASN A 69 26.51 6.63 0.87
CA ASN A 69 27.38 7.20 -0.16
C ASN A 69 27.10 8.70 -0.41
N GLY A 70 26.31 9.36 0.44
CA GLY A 70 26.05 10.80 0.36
C GLY A 70 25.06 11.22 -0.75
N TRP A 71 24.19 10.32 -1.20
CA TRP A 71 23.19 10.63 -2.21
C TRP A 71 21.90 11.14 -1.57
N ILE A 72 21.20 12.03 -2.28
CA ILE A 72 19.82 12.39 -1.97
C ILE A 72 18.92 11.44 -2.74
N MET A 73 17.93 10.85 -2.06
CA MET A 73 17.02 9.89 -2.67
C MET A 73 15.58 10.39 -2.61
N ARG A 74 14.84 10.21 -3.71
CA ARG A 74 13.40 10.37 -3.76
C ARG A 74 12.74 9.09 -4.26
N ILE A 75 11.65 8.68 -3.62
CA ILE A 75 10.85 7.51 -4.00
C ILE A 75 9.46 7.98 -4.40
N CYS A 76 9.12 7.83 -5.68
CA CYS A 76 7.81 8.18 -6.21
C CYS A 76 7.04 6.91 -6.57
N ARG A 77 5.79 6.78 -6.13
CA ARG A 77 4.87 5.74 -6.61
C ARG A 77 4.29 6.14 -7.96
N CYS A 78 4.26 5.21 -8.90
CA CYS A 78 3.74 5.42 -10.24
C CYS A 78 2.34 4.82 -10.40
N GLU A 79 1.31 5.52 -9.91
CA GLU A 79 -0.07 5.06 -9.98
C GLU A 79 -0.59 4.86 -11.42
N ASP A 80 -0.07 5.62 -12.40
CA ASP A 80 -0.48 5.47 -13.80
C ASP A 80 0.02 4.15 -14.40
N ALA A 81 1.21 3.71 -14.00
CA ALA A 81 1.71 2.39 -14.38
C ALA A 81 0.81 1.29 -13.78
N GLU A 82 0.33 1.49 -12.55
CA GLU A 82 -0.59 0.55 -11.91
C GLU A 82 -1.96 0.49 -12.61
N LYS A 83 -2.56 1.65 -12.89
CA LYS A 83 -3.85 1.77 -13.59
C LYS A 83 -3.81 1.09 -14.95
N SER A 84 -2.76 1.33 -15.74
CA SER A 84 -2.63 0.71 -17.08
C SER A 84 -2.58 -0.83 -17.03
N GLN A 85 -1.95 -1.41 -16.00
CA GLN A 85 -1.94 -2.86 -15.80
C GLN A 85 -3.31 -3.40 -15.36
N ALA A 86 -3.98 -2.70 -14.44
CA ALA A 86 -5.31 -3.06 -13.98
C ALA A 86 -6.35 -3.02 -15.11
N GLU A 87 -6.30 -2.01 -15.98
CA GLU A 87 -7.18 -1.90 -17.16
C GLU A 87 -6.95 -3.04 -18.16
N SER A 88 -5.73 -3.58 -18.20
CA SER A 88 -5.38 -4.75 -19.02
C SER A 88 -5.87 -6.08 -18.42
N GLY A 89 -6.59 -6.04 -17.29
CA GLY A 89 -7.06 -7.23 -16.57
C GLY A 89 -5.96 -8.00 -15.85
N ASN A 90 -4.74 -7.48 -15.81
CA ASN A 90 -3.60 -8.10 -15.15
C ASN A 90 -3.52 -7.69 -13.68
N PHE A 91 -2.86 -8.53 -12.88
CA PHE A 91 -2.44 -8.12 -11.55
C PHE A 91 -1.54 -6.89 -11.67
N SER A 92 -1.93 -5.82 -11.00
CA SER A 92 -1.12 -4.63 -10.84
C SER A 92 -0.40 -4.69 -9.50
N PHE A 93 0.93 -4.66 -9.53
CA PHE A 93 1.76 -4.51 -8.34
C PHE A 93 2.30 -3.07 -8.30
N PRO A 94 2.52 -2.48 -7.10
CA PRO A 94 3.00 -1.11 -7.02
C PRO A 94 4.34 -0.93 -7.74
N VAL A 95 4.42 0.09 -8.56
CA VAL A 95 5.63 0.46 -9.31
C VAL A 95 6.19 1.74 -8.71
N PHE A 96 7.49 1.76 -8.49
CA PHE A 96 8.19 2.90 -7.92
C PHE A 96 9.27 3.42 -8.87
N VAL A 97 9.51 4.72 -8.78
CA VAL A 97 10.65 5.40 -9.38
C VAL A 97 11.54 5.92 -8.28
N LEU A 98 12.76 5.38 -8.19
CA LEU A 98 13.83 5.92 -7.38
C LEU A 98 14.53 7.00 -8.18
N VAL A 99 14.61 8.22 -7.63
CA VAL A 99 15.43 9.30 -8.16
C VAL A 99 16.54 9.58 -7.16
N CYS A 100 17.73 9.06 -7.44
CA CYS A 100 18.92 9.26 -6.62
C CYS A 100 19.82 10.31 -7.26
N THR A 101 20.10 11.41 -6.56
CA THR A 101 20.98 12.48 -7.05
C THR A 101 22.35 12.38 -6.39
N LYS A 102 23.40 12.31 -7.21
CA LYS A 102 24.78 12.23 -6.73
C LYS A 102 25.25 13.59 -6.22
N PHE A 103 25.72 13.64 -4.99
CA PHE A 103 26.43 14.79 -4.45
C PHE A 103 27.90 14.47 -4.23
N ARG A 104 28.71 15.51 -3.99
CA ARG A 104 30.05 15.28 -3.43
C ARG A 104 29.88 14.73 -2.03
N HIS A 105 30.75 13.80 -1.66
CA HIS A 105 30.81 13.33 -0.28
C HIS A 105 31.12 14.52 0.63
N VAL A 106 30.28 14.72 1.65
CA VAL A 106 30.47 15.74 2.69
C VAL A 106 30.39 15.02 4.03
N ASP A 107 31.36 15.27 4.90
CA ASP A 107 31.34 14.72 6.25
C ASP A 107 30.10 15.22 7.01
N ASN A 108 29.47 14.33 7.78
CA ASN A 108 28.23 14.60 8.51
C ASN A 108 27.03 15.04 7.64
N PHE A 109 26.98 14.62 6.37
CA PHE A 109 25.80 14.84 5.52
C PHE A 109 24.55 14.21 6.14
N LYS A 110 23.56 15.05 6.48
CA LYS A 110 22.26 14.56 6.94
C LYS A 110 21.57 13.86 5.78
N GLN A 111 21.20 12.59 5.98
CA GLN A 111 20.47 11.81 4.99
C GLN A 111 19.17 12.54 4.60
N VAL A 112 18.94 12.69 3.29
CA VAL A 112 17.73 13.30 2.76
C VAL A 112 17.01 12.27 1.91
N ILE A 113 15.86 11.83 2.42
CA ILE A 113 14.95 10.92 1.72
C ILE A 113 13.62 11.65 1.56
N GLU A 114 13.13 11.65 0.33
CA GLU A 114 11.84 12.22 -0.05
C GLU A 114 10.92 11.12 -0.57
N VAL A 115 9.63 11.19 -0.27
CA VAL A 115 8.64 10.22 -0.73
C VAL A 115 7.39 10.90 -1.30
N GLU A 116 6.80 10.25 -2.30
CA GLU A 116 5.53 10.63 -2.92
C GLU A 116 4.76 9.33 -3.21
N LEU A 117 3.86 8.94 -2.30
CA LEU A 117 3.24 7.60 -2.28
C LEU A 117 1.71 7.60 -2.54
N GLY A 118 1.17 8.69 -3.12
CA GLY A 118 -0.26 8.86 -3.40
C GLY A 118 -0.98 9.89 -2.53
N GLY A 119 -0.25 10.88 -1.98
CA GLY A 119 -0.77 12.03 -1.24
C GLY A 119 -0.42 13.36 -1.92
N GLU A 120 -0.69 14.49 -1.26
CA GLU A 120 -0.38 15.83 -1.81
C GLU A 120 1.14 16.10 -1.78
N GLY A 121 1.79 15.73 -2.87
CA GLY A 121 3.16 16.15 -3.19
C GLY A 121 4.27 15.38 -2.46
N VAL A 122 5.49 15.83 -2.75
CA VAL A 122 6.73 15.26 -2.23
C VAL A 122 7.00 15.81 -0.82
N HIS A 123 7.25 14.92 0.13
CA HIS A 123 7.66 15.31 1.48
C HIS A 123 8.91 14.55 1.93
N ARG A 124 9.64 15.13 2.89
CA ARG A 124 10.82 14.52 3.49
C ARG A 124 10.42 13.63 4.66
N VAL A 125 11.11 12.51 4.80
CA VAL A 125 10.95 11.57 5.90
C VAL A 125 12.16 11.65 6.84
N GLU A 126 11.93 11.41 8.12
CA GLU A 126 12.99 11.44 9.13
C GLU A 126 13.59 10.06 9.40
N SER A 127 12.87 8.99 9.04
CA SER A 127 13.20 7.60 9.35
C SER A 127 13.09 6.71 8.11
N THR A 128 14.11 5.90 7.86
CA THR A 128 14.05 4.85 6.83
C THR A 128 13.03 3.76 7.18
N GLN A 129 12.81 3.52 8.48
CA GLN A 129 11.81 2.54 8.95
C GLN A 129 10.39 2.95 8.55
N GLU A 130 10.08 4.26 8.57
CA GLU A 130 8.81 4.78 8.09
C GLU A 130 8.61 4.48 6.59
N VAL A 131 9.65 4.69 5.77
CA VAL A 131 9.63 4.38 4.34
C VAL A 131 9.38 2.90 4.10
N VAL A 132 10.11 2.03 4.82
CA VAL A 132 9.95 0.58 4.73
C VAL A 132 8.52 0.19 5.04
N ARG A 133 7.97 0.67 6.16
CA ARG A 133 6.59 0.38 6.57
C ARG A 133 5.58 0.81 5.52
N ASN A 134 5.66 2.05 5.03
CA ASN A 134 4.66 2.60 4.11
C ASN A 134 4.68 1.85 2.76
N ILE A 135 5.86 1.52 2.23
CA ILE A 135 6.00 0.77 0.97
C ILE A 135 5.53 -0.67 1.13
N GLN A 136 5.90 -1.33 2.24
CA GLN A 136 5.42 -2.68 2.54
C GLN A 136 3.89 -2.72 2.66
N GLN A 137 3.27 -1.73 3.32
CA GLN A 137 1.82 -1.64 3.43
C GLN A 137 1.15 -1.50 2.05
N LEU A 138 1.69 -0.68 1.15
CA LEU A 138 1.20 -0.55 -0.23
C LEU A 138 1.29 -1.88 -1.00
N GLN A 139 2.43 -2.56 -0.91
CA GLN A 139 2.65 -3.85 -1.57
C GLN A 139 1.73 -4.95 -1.02
N GLN A 140 1.61 -5.05 0.30
CA GLN A 140 0.71 -6.00 0.97
C GLN A 140 -0.75 -5.74 0.62
N PHE A 141 -1.17 -4.48 0.60
CA PHE A 141 -2.52 -4.11 0.22
C PHE A 141 -2.82 -4.47 -1.25
N SER A 142 -1.86 -4.29 -2.16
CA SER A 142 -2.00 -4.70 -3.55
C SER A 142 -2.18 -6.22 -3.70
N LEU A 143 -1.39 -7.01 -2.96
CA LEU A 143 -1.51 -8.48 -2.93
C LEU A 143 -2.86 -8.91 -2.37
N LEU A 144 -3.31 -8.29 -1.27
CA LEU A 144 -4.63 -8.55 -0.71
C LEU A 144 -5.73 -8.30 -1.73
N ARG A 145 -5.70 -7.14 -2.40
CA ARG A 145 -6.69 -6.81 -3.45
C ARG A 145 -6.71 -7.86 -4.56
N HIS A 146 -5.55 -8.34 -4.97
CA HIS A 146 -5.46 -9.41 -5.96
C HIS A 146 -6.04 -10.73 -5.47
N THR A 147 -5.74 -11.15 -4.25
CA THR A 147 -6.34 -12.35 -3.63
C THR A 147 -7.85 -12.21 -3.56
N LEU A 148 -8.35 -11.07 -3.08
CA LEU A 148 -9.79 -10.77 -3.00
C LEU A 148 -10.48 -10.78 -4.37
N HIS A 149 -9.76 -10.45 -5.44
CA HIS A 149 -10.30 -10.45 -6.80
C HIS A 149 -10.21 -11.82 -7.48
N SER A 150 -9.18 -12.61 -7.18
CA SER A 150 -8.90 -13.89 -7.85
C SER A 150 -9.47 -15.09 -7.10
N GLN A 151 -9.69 -14.98 -5.80
CA GLN A 151 -10.03 -16.09 -4.91
C GLN A 151 -11.19 -15.73 -3.98
N HIS A 152 -11.82 -16.78 -3.44
CA HIS A 152 -12.88 -16.68 -2.44
C HIS A 152 -12.29 -16.98 -1.06
N ILE A 153 -12.25 -15.99 -0.17
CA ILE A 153 -11.51 -16.07 1.11
C ILE A 153 -12.38 -16.54 2.27
N ALA A 154 -13.33 -17.46 2.01
CA ALA A 154 -14.25 -17.91 3.05
C ALA A 154 -13.52 -18.69 4.14
N GLY A 155 -13.75 -18.32 5.39
CA GLY A 155 -13.09 -18.92 6.55
C GLY A 155 -11.69 -18.36 6.83
N GLU A 156 -11.23 -17.35 6.08
CA GLU A 156 -10.02 -16.59 6.40
C GLU A 156 -10.35 -15.41 7.33
N ASP A 157 -9.44 -15.09 8.25
CA ASP A 157 -9.56 -13.89 9.09
C ASP A 157 -8.77 -12.74 8.48
N THR A 158 -9.37 -12.06 7.51
CA THR A 158 -8.73 -11.00 6.74
C THR A 158 -9.18 -9.63 7.21
N SER A 159 -8.23 -8.72 7.46
CA SER A 159 -8.54 -7.34 7.83
C SER A 159 -7.57 -6.31 7.25
N VAL A 160 -8.04 -5.07 7.14
CA VAL A 160 -7.28 -3.91 6.70
C VAL A 160 -7.50 -2.76 7.67
N GLU A 161 -6.42 -2.13 8.09
CA GLU A 161 -6.46 -0.91 8.89
C GLU A 161 -6.40 0.32 7.96
N LEU A 162 -7.30 1.28 8.18
CA LEU A 162 -7.27 2.58 7.52
C LEU A 162 -6.89 3.63 8.56
N CYS A 163 -5.78 4.32 8.32
CA CYS A 163 -5.29 5.38 9.18
C CYS A 163 -5.90 6.74 8.81
N ASP A 164 -6.07 7.60 9.80
CA ASP A 164 -6.38 9.00 9.59
C ASP A 164 -5.12 9.71 9.06
N PRO A 165 -5.21 10.44 7.92
CA PRO A 165 -4.04 11.04 7.29
C PRO A 165 -3.46 12.23 8.08
N LYS A 166 -4.23 12.84 8.99
CA LYS A 166 -3.79 14.00 9.78
C LYS A 166 -3.08 13.56 11.06
N THR A 167 -3.60 12.52 11.71
CA THR A 167 -3.08 12.03 12.99
C THR A 167 -2.17 10.81 12.87
N GLY A 168 -2.24 10.09 11.75
CA GLY A 168 -1.54 8.81 11.53
C GLY A 168 -2.11 7.64 12.34
N GLY A 169 -3.07 7.88 13.23
CA GLY A 169 -3.71 6.83 14.04
C GLY A 169 -4.72 6.01 13.24
N VAL A 170 -4.91 4.75 13.63
CA VAL A 170 -5.93 3.89 13.00
C VAL A 170 -7.31 4.49 13.22
N ARG A 171 -8.03 4.71 12.13
CA ARG A 171 -9.39 5.27 12.12
C ARG A 171 -10.45 4.20 11.88
N TYR A 172 -10.18 3.23 11.03
CA TYR A 172 -11.10 2.12 10.76
C TYR A 172 -10.35 0.80 10.71
N VAL A 173 -11.01 -0.27 11.13
CA VAL A 173 -10.57 -1.64 10.83
C VAL A 173 -11.66 -2.31 10.00
N LEU A 174 -11.29 -2.75 8.81
CA LEU A 174 -12.18 -3.36 7.82
C LEU A 174 -11.93 -4.86 7.83
N HIS A 175 -12.86 -5.63 8.36
CA HIS A 175 -12.81 -7.09 8.28
C HIS A 175 -13.54 -7.57 7.03
N ILE A 176 -12.86 -8.31 6.16
CA ILE A 176 -13.41 -8.78 4.89
C ILE A 176 -13.85 -10.23 5.06
N VAL A 177 -15.13 -10.50 4.77
CA VAL A 177 -15.73 -11.82 4.96
C VAL A 177 -16.44 -12.27 3.70
N ASP A 178 -16.05 -13.42 3.17
CA ASP A 178 -16.72 -14.08 2.06
C ASP A 178 -17.64 -15.21 2.54
N SER A 179 -18.89 -15.23 2.05
CA SER A 179 -19.91 -16.22 2.38
C SER A 179 -19.95 -17.34 1.34
N LEU A 180 -19.92 -18.59 1.80
CA LEU A 180 -20.05 -19.79 0.95
C LEU A 180 -21.47 -20.03 0.43
N LYS A 181 -22.47 -19.27 0.90
CA LYS A 181 -23.87 -19.48 0.54
C LYS A 181 -24.06 -19.17 -0.95
N LYS A 182 -24.65 -20.11 -1.71
CA LYS A 182 -24.84 -19.93 -3.16
C LYS A 182 -25.97 -18.94 -3.53
N SER A 183 -26.92 -18.73 -2.61
CA SER A 183 -28.09 -17.86 -2.78
C SER A 183 -27.94 -16.51 -2.07
N ASN A 184 -26.86 -15.78 -2.35
CA ASN A 184 -26.67 -14.43 -1.83
C ASN A 184 -27.51 -13.42 -2.62
N SER A 185 -28.32 -12.62 -1.92
CA SER A 185 -29.10 -11.52 -2.52
C SER A 185 -28.22 -10.31 -2.85
N LEU A 186 -27.13 -10.12 -2.10
CA LEU A 186 -26.17 -9.04 -2.29
C LEU A 186 -24.82 -9.61 -2.72
N LYS A 187 -24.22 -9.03 -3.77
CA LYS A 187 -22.86 -9.41 -4.19
C LYS A 187 -21.79 -8.83 -3.26
N PHE A 188 -22.02 -7.62 -2.77
CA PHE A 188 -21.10 -6.88 -1.93
C PHE A 188 -21.89 -5.93 -1.04
N ALA A 189 -21.51 -5.83 0.24
CA ALA A 189 -22.12 -4.93 1.20
C ALA A 189 -21.09 -4.48 2.24
N VAL A 190 -21.37 -3.35 2.88
CA VAL A 190 -20.61 -2.84 4.02
C VAL A 190 -21.51 -2.88 5.24
N PHE A 191 -20.99 -3.34 6.37
CA PHE A 191 -21.68 -3.27 7.65
C PHE A 191 -20.89 -2.37 8.60
N ILE A 192 -21.47 -1.25 9.00
CA ILE A 192 -20.89 -0.35 10.00
C ILE A 192 -21.31 -0.84 11.38
N VAL A 193 -20.33 -1.31 12.16
CA VAL A 193 -20.56 -1.72 13.54
C VAL A 193 -20.88 -0.49 14.39
N PRO A 194 -22.00 -0.47 15.13
CA PRO A 194 -22.31 0.64 16.00
C PRO A 194 -21.23 0.82 17.06
N HIS A 195 -20.94 2.06 17.41
CA HIS A 195 -19.86 2.40 18.32
C HIS A 195 -20.03 1.72 19.69
N GLY A 196 -18.96 1.08 20.18
CA GLY A 196 -18.94 0.38 21.46
C GLY A 196 -19.42 -1.08 21.40
N ARG A 197 -19.95 -1.54 20.26
CA ARG A 197 -20.41 -2.92 20.07
C ARG A 197 -19.37 -3.82 19.41
N GLU A 198 -18.19 -3.31 19.07
CA GLU A 198 -17.12 -4.07 18.40
C GLU A 198 -16.66 -5.33 19.17
N HIS A 199 -16.91 -5.37 20.48
CA HIS A 199 -16.60 -6.49 21.37
C HIS A 199 -17.68 -7.58 21.39
N GLU A 200 -18.88 -7.29 20.88
CA GLU A 200 -19.94 -8.31 20.81
C GLU A 200 -19.53 -9.43 19.88
N TRP A 201 -19.85 -10.67 20.27
CA TRP A 201 -19.44 -11.87 19.53
C TRP A 201 -19.75 -11.79 18.02
N MET A 202 -20.90 -11.22 17.65
CA MET A 202 -21.35 -11.06 16.26
C MET A 202 -20.40 -10.18 15.42
N PHE A 203 -19.72 -9.21 16.03
CA PHE A 203 -18.89 -8.23 15.32
C PHE A 203 -17.39 -8.44 15.55
N GLY A 204 -17.01 -8.88 16.76
CA GLY A 204 -15.62 -9.01 17.19
C GLY A 204 -14.98 -10.36 16.89
N SER A 205 -15.77 -11.42 16.64
CA SER A 205 -15.24 -12.75 16.33
C SER A 205 -15.37 -13.08 14.85
N GLN A 206 -14.42 -13.84 14.31
CA GLN A 206 -14.46 -14.34 12.93
C GLN A 206 -15.78 -15.07 12.62
N ARG A 207 -16.15 -16.06 13.45
CA ARG A 207 -17.41 -16.82 13.29
C ARG A 207 -18.66 -15.95 13.40
N GLY A 208 -18.63 -14.93 14.24
CA GLY A 208 -19.72 -13.95 14.33
C GLY A 208 -19.89 -13.18 13.03
N ARG A 209 -18.78 -12.67 12.47
CA ARG A 209 -18.81 -11.94 11.19
C ARG A 209 -19.25 -12.81 10.02
N GLU A 210 -18.90 -14.09 10.00
CA GLU A 210 -19.42 -15.08 9.03
C GLU A 210 -20.95 -15.21 9.14
N LYS A 211 -21.49 -15.35 10.36
CA LYS A 211 -22.94 -15.38 10.58
C LYS A 211 -23.63 -14.07 10.22
N LEU A 212 -22.96 -12.94 10.42
CA LEU A 212 -23.46 -11.65 10.00
C LEU A 212 -23.54 -11.55 8.47
N ALA A 213 -22.51 -12.00 7.75
CA ALA A 213 -22.49 -12.04 6.28
C ALA A 213 -23.60 -12.94 5.71
N GLU A 214 -23.79 -14.14 6.28
CA GLU A 214 -24.89 -15.04 5.91
C GLU A 214 -26.27 -14.40 6.12
N SER A 215 -26.45 -13.70 7.25
CA SER A 215 -27.72 -13.06 7.64
C SER A 215 -28.03 -11.83 6.79
N ALA A 216 -27.00 -11.04 6.44
CA ALA A 216 -27.12 -9.93 5.50
C ALA A 216 -27.37 -10.39 4.04
N GLY A 217 -27.19 -11.69 3.75
CA GLY A 217 -27.31 -12.25 2.41
C GLY A 217 -26.22 -11.75 1.45
N ALA A 218 -25.07 -11.33 1.99
CA ALA A 218 -23.97 -10.77 1.22
C ALA A 218 -22.93 -11.85 0.88
N ARG A 219 -22.54 -11.92 -0.41
CA ARG A 219 -21.44 -12.78 -0.85
C ARG A 219 -20.11 -12.32 -0.27
N ARG A 220 -19.84 -11.03 -0.32
CA ARG A 220 -18.75 -10.40 0.43
C ARG A 220 -19.31 -9.31 1.33
N LEU A 221 -18.98 -9.35 2.61
CA LEU A 221 -19.32 -8.35 3.59
C LEU A 221 -18.04 -7.72 4.14
N VAL A 222 -17.95 -6.39 4.12
CA VAL A 222 -16.92 -5.65 4.86
C VAL A 222 -17.52 -5.19 6.17
N VAL A 223 -17.06 -5.76 7.29
CA VAL A 223 -17.48 -5.36 8.64
C VAL A 223 -16.51 -4.30 9.15
N VAL A 224 -17.01 -3.07 9.30
CA VAL A 224 -16.21 -1.90 9.65
C VAL A 224 -16.31 -1.63 11.14
N HIS A 225 -15.17 -1.68 11.82
CA HIS A 225 -15.02 -1.24 13.19
C HIS A 225 -14.59 0.23 13.22
N LEU A 226 -15.26 1.00 14.07
CA LEU A 226 -14.94 2.40 14.35
C LEU A 226 -13.96 2.43 15.53
N MET A 227 -12.75 2.95 15.32
CA MET A 227 -11.71 2.94 16.35
C MET A 227 -11.97 3.95 17.46
N ARG A 228 -11.65 3.54 18.69
CA ARG A 228 -11.77 4.38 19.89
C ARG A 228 -10.84 5.60 19.81
N GLY A 229 -11.29 6.73 20.35
CA GLY A 229 -10.52 7.98 20.35
C GLY A 229 -10.59 8.76 19.03
N GLN A 230 -11.32 8.26 18.04
CA GLN A 230 -11.62 8.94 16.79
C GLN A 230 -13.00 9.60 16.85
N THR A 231 -13.20 10.67 16.08
CA THR A 231 -14.50 11.34 15.98
C THR A 231 -15.20 10.99 14.66
N TYR A 232 -16.48 10.61 14.75
CA TYR A 232 -17.35 10.31 13.62
C TYR A 232 -18.63 11.15 13.73
N HIS A 233 -18.99 11.85 12.67
CA HIS A 233 -20.10 12.81 12.72
C HIS A 233 -21.46 12.21 12.37
N SER A 234 -21.52 11.35 11.36
CA SER A 234 -22.76 10.73 10.90
C SER A 234 -22.47 9.47 10.08
N LEU A 235 -23.50 8.64 9.86
CA LEU A 235 -23.37 7.46 9.01
C LEU A 235 -23.04 7.87 7.59
N GLN A 236 -23.65 8.95 7.12
CA GLN A 236 -23.37 9.52 5.81
C GLN A 236 -21.91 9.97 5.69
N GLY A 237 -21.35 10.64 6.70
CA GLY A 237 -19.94 11.02 6.70
C GLY A 237 -19.00 9.81 6.65
N ILE A 238 -19.30 8.75 7.41
CA ILE A 238 -18.55 7.49 7.36
C ILE A 238 -18.65 6.86 5.96
N GLN A 239 -19.83 6.87 5.35
CA GLN A 239 -20.03 6.35 3.98
C GLN A 239 -19.20 7.14 2.97
N GLU A 240 -19.21 8.47 3.03
CA GLU A 240 -18.45 9.34 2.14
C GLU A 240 -16.94 9.10 2.28
N GLU A 241 -16.43 8.97 3.51
CA GLU A 241 -15.02 8.66 3.78
C GLU A 241 -14.60 7.28 3.26
N LEU A 242 -15.44 6.26 3.42
CA LEU A 242 -15.09 4.87 3.13
C LEU A 242 -15.36 4.42 1.69
N SER A 243 -16.27 5.09 0.98
CA SER A 243 -16.79 4.59 -0.31
C SER A 243 -15.68 4.26 -1.31
N ALA A 244 -14.72 5.16 -1.51
CA ALA A 244 -13.62 4.94 -2.43
C ALA A 244 -12.73 3.74 -2.00
N ARG A 245 -12.40 3.64 -0.72
CA ARG A 245 -11.53 2.58 -0.18
C ARG A 245 -12.19 1.21 -0.18
N VAL A 246 -13.48 1.15 0.15
CA VAL A 246 -14.20 -0.13 0.18
C VAL A 246 -14.46 -0.66 -1.23
N MET A 247 -14.60 0.22 -2.23
CA MET A 247 -14.64 -0.18 -3.65
C MET A 247 -13.38 -0.94 -4.09
N GLU A 248 -12.21 -0.63 -3.52
CA GLU A 248 -10.96 -1.35 -3.82
C GLU A 248 -10.98 -2.82 -3.34
N LEU A 249 -11.91 -3.17 -2.43
CA LEU A 249 -12.11 -4.52 -1.87
C LEU A 249 -13.25 -5.29 -2.55
N ALA A 250 -13.93 -4.65 -3.50
CA ALA A 250 -15.08 -5.21 -4.19
C ALA A 250 -14.70 -6.42 -5.07
N PRO A 251 -15.60 -7.40 -5.25
CA PRO A 251 -15.39 -8.48 -6.22
C PRO A 251 -15.33 -7.97 -7.67
N SER A 252 -14.62 -8.69 -8.55
CA SER A 252 -14.33 -8.42 -9.98
C SER A 252 -15.51 -8.08 -10.90
N ALA A 253 -16.75 -8.31 -10.44
CA ALA A 253 -17.93 -8.45 -11.28
C ALA A 253 -19.11 -7.58 -10.80
N LEU A 254 -18.81 -6.42 -10.19
CA LEU A 254 -19.83 -5.42 -9.89
C LEU A 254 -20.03 -4.51 -11.12
N PRO A 255 -21.26 -4.39 -11.65
CA PRO A 255 -21.60 -3.37 -12.63
C PRO A 255 -21.19 -1.97 -12.15
N SER A 256 -20.77 -1.10 -13.08
CA SER A 256 -20.26 0.25 -12.81
C SER A 256 -21.22 1.15 -12.01
N ASN A 257 -22.51 0.83 -12.01
CA ASN A 257 -23.56 1.57 -11.29
C ASN A 257 -24.08 0.84 -10.03
N THR A 258 -23.33 -0.13 -9.51
CA THR A 258 -23.75 -0.88 -8.31
C THR A 258 -23.68 0.04 -7.09
N LYS A 259 -24.84 0.41 -6.54
CA LYS A 259 -24.90 1.04 -5.22
C LYS A 259 -24.56 0.00 -4.17
N ILE A 260 -23.47 0.21 -3.45
CA ILE A 260 -23.11 -0.67 -2.34
C ILE A 260 -24.00 -0.32 -1.14
N PRO A 261 -24.76 -1.27 -0.60
CA PRO A 261 -25.52 -1.04 0.61
C PRO A 261 -24.58 -0.93 1.80
N PHE A 262 -24.71 0.16 2.55
CA PHE A 262 -24.17 0.30 3.90
C PHE A 262 -25.26 -0.06 4.90
N LEU A 263 -24.99 -1.09 5.68
CA LEU A 263 -25.87 -1.67 6.68
C LEU A 263 -25.39 -1.27 8.08
N SER A 264 -26.29 -1.19 9.04
CA SER A 264 -25.97 -1.07 10.47
C SER A 264 -27.14 -1.57 11.30
N VAL A 265 -26.94 -1.77 12.61
CA VAL A 265 -27.98 -2.21 13.54
C VAL A 265 -28.17 -1.15 14.64
N GLY A 266 -29.30 -0.44 14.58
CA GLY A 266 -29.65 0.65 15.52
C GLY A 266 -29.39 2.05 14.94
N GLU A 267 -29.93 3.08 15.60
CA GLU A 267 -29.81 4.50 15.19
C GLU A 267 -28.61 5.23 15.84
N ASP A 268 -27.91 4.60 16.78
CA ASP A 268 -26.91 5.27 17.62
C ASP A 268 -25.48 5.23 17.03
N LEU A 269 -25.15 6.26 16.24
CA LEU A 269 -23.76 6.71 16.09
C LEU A 269 -23.48 7.76 17.17
N GLY A 270 -23.52 7.34 18.43
CA GLY A 270 -23.39 8.23 19.59
C GLY A 270 -21.95 8.70 19.81
N SER A 271 -21.76 10.01 19.94
CA SER A 271 -20.55 10.63 20.48
C SER A 271 -20.47 10.36 21.99
N ARG A 272 -19.33 9.84 22.45
CA ARG A 272 -18.94 9.86 23.86
C ARG A 272 -17.47 10.21 23.97
#